data_AF-A0A8J5UJC2-F1
#
_entry.id   AF-A0A8J5UJC2-F1
#
_cell.length_a   1.000
_cell.length_b   1.000
_cell.length_c   1.000
_cell.angle_alpha   90.00
_cell.angle_beta   90.00
_cell.angle_gamma   90.00
#
_symmetry.space_group_name_H-M   'P 1'
#
loop_
_entity.id
_entity.type
_entity.pdbx_description
1 polymer ?
#
loop_
_entity_poly.entity_id
_entity_poly.type
_entity_poly.pdbx_seq_one_letter_code
_entity_poly.pdbx_strand_id
1 'polypeptide(L)'
;MSSVSAMPQAINTADVSMTDDQDYAEGALEEKWVSYQRQLGSIFQEIVNGSLESASETLLRVTSWLLSQVADLGLNLDDTNLHADRIQLWNDFNHAWLGLGQRQIDLMTSSHQLSRTQSLVSKAMIKKMGNELIRLCDGIERHGLVDYQYGIWEDQITAVLEDCLDLYDASEEGSDSGNQ
;
A
#
# COMPACT_ATOMS: atom_id res chain seq x y z
N MET A 1 3.94 -24.78 76.63
CA MET A 1 4.98 -24.45 75.64
C MET A 1 4.30 -24.33 74.29
N SER A 2 4.42 -23.15 73.68
CA SER A 2 3.81 -22.72 72.42
C SER A 2 4.48 -23.32 71.18
N SER A 3 3.76 -23.42 70.05
CA SER A 3 4.16 -23.38 68.61
C SER A 3 2.95 -23.91 67.79
N VAL A 4 2.12 -23.17 67.03
CA VAL A 4 2.23 -22.24 65.88
C VAL A 4 2.57 -22.91 64.52
N SER A 5 1.67 -22.67 63.54
CA SER A 5 1.82 -22.68 62.06
C SER A 5 1.86 -24.03 61.32
N ALA A 6 1.38 -24.18 60.08
CA ALA A 6 0.67 -23.30 59.14
C ALA A 6 0.04 -24.18 58.03
N MET A 7 -1.03 -23.67 57.41
CA MET A 7 -1.55 -24.16 56.12
C MET A 7 -0.56 -23.81 54.99
N PRO A 8 -0.41 -24.66 53.97
CA PRO A 8 -0.04 -24.22 52.64
C PRO A 8 -1.32 -24.02 51.80
N GLN A 9 -1.68 -22.76 51.54
CA GLN A 9 -2.45 -22.44 50.34
C GLN A 9 -1.49 -22.56 49.15
N ALA A 10 -1.74 -23.54 48.27
CA ALA A 10 -1.13 -23.56 46.96
C ALA A 10 -1.81 -22.48 46.10
N ILE A 11 -1.08 -21.40 45.88
CA ILE A 11 -1.35 -20.40 44.86
C ILE A 11 -0.85 -21.03 43.56
N ASN A 12 -1.72 -21.68 42.79
CA ASN A 12 -1.37 -22.05 41.43
C ASN A 12 -1.66 -20.86 40.52
N THR A 13 -0.56 -20.19 40.22
CA THR A 13 -0.29 -19.21 39.19
C THR A 13 -1.00 -19.53 37.88
N ALA A 14 -1.70 -18.52 37.35
CA ALA A 14 -2.12 -18.45 35.96
C ALA A 14 -0.88 -18.42 35.06
N ASP A 15 -0.67 -19.50 34.30
CA ASP A 15 0.41 -19.62 33.32
C ASP A 15 -0.07 -20.46 32.12
N VAL A 16 -1.19 -20.07 31.49
CA VAL A 16 -1.73 -20.77 30.30
C VAL A 16 -2.47 -19.81 29.34
N SER A 17 -2.02 -18.57 29.12
CA SER A 17 -2.77 -17.63 28.25
C SER A 17 -1.95 -16.85 27.21
N MET A 18 -0.63 -17.00 27.16
CA MET A 18 0.19 -16.17 26.25
C MET A 18 0.53 -16.84 24.92
N THR A 19 0.45 -18.17 24.81
CA THR A 19 0.81 -18.90 23.58
C THR A 19 -0.32 -18.88 22.55
N ASP A 20 -1.57 -19.05 22.97
CA ASP A 20 -2.73 -19.03 22.06
C ASP A 20 -2.86 -17.67 21.37
N ASP A 21 -2.76 -16.57 22.12
CA ASP A 21 -2.92 -15.21 21.58
C ASP A 21 -1.85 -14.86 20.51
N GLN A 22 -0.66 -15.45 20.62
CA GLN A 22 0.45 -15.21 19.70
C GLN A 22 0.27 -15.99 18.38
N ASP A 23 -0.14 -17.25 18.47
CA ASP A 23 -0.45 -18.10 17.31
C ASP A 23 -1.67 -17.57 16.53
N TYR A 24 -2.67 -17.02 17.22
CA TYR A 24 -3.82 -16.36 16.58
C TYR A 24 -3.43 -15.08 15.83
N ALA A 25 -2.53 -14.26 16.40
CA ALA A 25 -2.08 -13.02 15.77
C ALA A 25 -1.24 -13.30 14.50
N GLU A 26 -0.38 -14.32 14.54
CA GLU A 26 0.43 -14.76 13.40
C GLU A 26 -0.46 -15.28 12.25
N GLY A 27 -1.45 -16.13 12.57
CA GLY A 27 -2.41 -16.62 11.57
C GLY A 27 -3.24 -15.51 10.93
N ALA A 28 -3.62 -14.47 11.69
CA ALA A 28 -4.34 -13.32 11.17
C ALA A 28 -3.47 -12.43 10.26
N LEU A 29 -2.17 -12.31 10.53
CA LEU A 29 -1.25 -11.58 9.66
C LEU A 29 -1.04 -12.31 8.33
N GLU A 30 -0.88 -13.63 8.35
CA GLU A 30 -0.76 -14.47 7.16
C GLU A 30 -1.99 -14.36 6.25
N GLU A 31 -3.20 -14.41 6.82
CA GLU A 31 -4.44 -14.24 6.03
C GLU A 31 -4.48 -12.86 5.32
N LYS A 32 -4.08 -11.80 6.03
CA LYS A 32 -4.01 -10.45 5.45
C LYS A 32 -2.91 -10.36 4.38
N TRP A 33 -1.79 -11.05 4.55
CA TRP A 33 -0.72 -11.12 3.56
C TRP A 33 -1.19 -11.79 2.25
N VAL A 34 -1.88 -12.94 2.34
CA VAL A 34 -2.49 -13.60 1.18
C VAL A 34 -3.53 -12.69 0.51
N SER A 35 -4.31 -11.97 1.31
CA SER A 35 -5.28 -10.99 0.81
C SER A 35 -4.61 -9.82 0.08
N TYR A 36 -3.49 -9.32 0.60
CA TYR A 36 -2.68 -8.28 -0.05
C TYR A 36 -2.18 -8.74 -1.42
N GLN A 37 -1.55 -9.91 -1.50
CA GLN A 37 -1.02 -10.44 -2.77
C GLN A 37 -2.12 -10.62 -3.82
N ARG A 38 -3.28 -11.14 -3.42
CA ARG A 38 -4.44 -11.29 -4.32
C ARG A 38 -4.95 -9.94 -4.83
N GLN A 39 -5.08 -8.95 -3.95
CA GLN A 39 -5.54 -7.63 -4.33
C GLN A 39 -4.52 -6.94 -5.24
N LEU A 40 -3.23 -7.05 -4.96
CA LEU A 40 -2.17 -6.53 -5.83
C LEU A 40 -2.24 -7.11 -7.23
N GLY A 41 -2.41 -8.43 -7.36
CA GLY A 41 -2.63 -9.09 -8.65
C GLY A 41 -3.87 -8.57 -9.39
N SER A 42 -4.96 -8.29 -8.68
CA SER A 42 -6.17 -7.74 -9.29
C SER A 42 -5.99 -6.31 -9.81
N ILE A 43 -5.21 -5.47 -9.12
CA ILE A 43 -4.90 -4.09 -9.55
C ILE A 43 -4.25 -4.10 -10.94
N PHE A 44 -3.27 -4.98 -11.17
CA PHE A 44 -2.63 -5.08 -12.49
C PHE A 44 -3.63 -5.43 -13.60
N GLN A 45 -4.56 -6.35 -13.32
CA GLN A 45 -5.59 -6.72 -14.29
C GLN A 45 -6.56 -5.55 -14.58
N GLU A 46 -6.93 -4.79 -13.55
CA GLU A 46 -7.77 -3.59 -13.69
C GLU A 46 -7.06 -2.49 -14.49
N ILE A 47 -5.77 -2.26 -14.24
CA ILE A 47 -4.94 -1.31 -15.00
C ILE A 47 -4.90 -1.71 -16.49
N VAL A 48 -4.59 -2.97 -16.79
CA VAL A 48 -4.56 -3.46 -18.18
C VAL A 48 -5.90 -3.25 -18.87
N ASN A 49 -7.01 -3.55 -18.18
CA ASN A 49 -8.37 -3.36 -18.68
C ASN A 49 -8.79 -1.88 -18.80
N GLY A 50 -8.04 -0.96 -18.19
CA GLY A 50 -8.35 0.47 -18.14
C GLY A 50 -9.45 0.82 -17.13
N SER A 51 -9.70 -0.03 -16.13
CA SER A 51 -10.63 0.21 -15.03
C SER A 51 -9.95 0.99 -13.89
N LEU A 52 -9.43 2.18 -14.20
CA LEU A 52 -8.46 2.85 -13.31
C LEU A 52 -9.07 3.36 -12.01
N GLU A 53 -10.35 3.73 -12.00
CA GLU A 53 -11.03 4.19 -10.78
C GLU A 53 -11.03 3.09 -9.70
N SER A 54 -11.47 1.87 -10.05
CA SER A 54 -11.44 0.70 -9.15
C SER A 54 -10.02 0.35 -8.70
N ALA A 55 -9.07 0.37 -9.65
CA ALA A 55 -7.66 0.09 -9.39
C ALA A 55 -7.10 1.08 -8.36
N SER A 56 -7.43 2.37 -8.49
CA SER A 56 -6.96 3.44 -7.61
C SER A 56 -7.42 3.28 -6.16
N GLU A 57 -8.68 2.89 -5.95
CA GLU A 57 -9.24 2.66 -4.62
C GLU A 57 -8.62 1.45 -3.95
N THR A 58 -8.44 0.36 -4.70
CA THR A 58 -7.82 -0.86 -4.19
C THR A 58 -6.33 -0.63 -3.91
N LEU A 59 -5.61 0.10 -4.78
CA LEU A 59 -4.19 0.44 -4.60
C LEU A 59 -3.96 1.26 -3.33
N LEU A 60 -4.77 2.29 -3.08
CA LEU A 60 -4.64 3.11 -1.87
C LEU A 60 -4.89 2.28 -0.60
N ARG A 61 -5.88 1.38 -0.63
CA ARG A 61 -6.20 0.49 0.49
C ARG A 61 -5.05 -0.47 0.80
N VAL A 62 -4.49 -1.15 -0.20
CA VAL A 62 -3.37 -2.09 0.01
C VAL A 62 -2.09 -1.37 0.41
N THR A 63 -1.87 -0.14 -0.09
CA THR A 63 -0.75 0.71 0.30
C THR A 63 -0.83 1.07 1.78
N SER A 64 -1.98 1.58 2.24
CA SER A 64 -2.17 1.90 3.66
C SER A 64 -1.98 0.69 4.56
N TRP A 65 -2.43 -0.50 4.14
CA TRP A 65 -2.23 -1.72 4.91
C TRP A 65 -0.75 -2.09 4.96
N LEU A 66 -0.09 -2.27 3.80
CA LEU A 66 1.30 -2.72 3.72
C LEU A 66 2.22 -1.84 4.57
N LEU A 67 2.11 -0.53 4.43
CA LEU A 67 3.00 0.42 5.10
C LEU A 67 2.76 0.48 6.62
N SER A 68 1.54 0.17 7.07
CA SER A 68 1.26 0.01 8.50
C SER A 68 1.88 -1.26 9.10
N GLN A 69 2.23 -2.25 8.29
CA GLN A 69 2.71 -3.57 8.71
C GLN A 69 4.21 -3.77 8.48
N VAL A 70 4.96 -2.73 8.10
CA VAL A 70 6.40 -2.82 7.77
C VAL A 70 7.22 -3.55 8.84
N ALA A 71 6.98 -3.24 10.12
CA ALA A 71 7.71 -3.87 11.22
C ALA A 71 7.25 -5.32 11.48
N ASP A 72 5.93 -5.54 11.45
CA ASP A 72 5.33 -6.85 11.74
C ASP A 72 5.65 -7.88 10.64
N LEU A 73 5.80 -7.43 9.40
CA LEU A 73 6.26 -8.22 8.26
C LEU A 73 7.80 -8.31 8.18
N GLY A 74 8.51 -7.67 9.10
CA GLY A 74 9.98 -7.66 9.14
C GLY A 74 10.63 -6.95 7.95
N LEU A 75 9.91 -6.13 7.18
CA LEU A 75 10.43 -5.48 5.96
C LEU A 75 11.57 -4.50 6.25
N ASN A 76 11.65 -4.01 7.49
CA ASN A 76 12.70 -3.12 7.99
C ASN A 76 13.96 -3.84 8.52
N LEU A 77 13.99 -5.17 8.53
CA LEU A 77 15.13 -5.94 9.04
C LEU A 77 16.23 -6.08 7.97
N ASP A 78 17.48 -6.34 8.37
CA ASP A 78 18.56 -6.68 7.42
C ASP A 78 18.76 -8.20 7.44
N ASP A 79 17.88 -8.92 6.73
CA ASP A 79 17.94 -10.40 6.62
C ASP A 79 18.13 -10.82 5.17
N THR A 80 19.36 -11.19 4.84
CA THR A 80 19.79 -11.59 3.49
C THR A 80 18.97 -12.75 2.91
N ASN A 81 18.40 -13.62 3.76
CA ASN A 81 17.59 -14.75 3.28
C ASN A 81 16.25 -14.30 2.68
N LEU A 82 15.75 -13.12 3.06
CA LEU A 82 14.48 -12.56 2.60
C LEU A 82 14.68 -11.49 1.50
N HIS A 83 15.92 -11.22 1.08
CA HIS A 83 16.20 -10.14 0.14
C HIS A 83 15.48 -10.28 -1.20
N ALA A 84 15.47 -11.48 -1.79
CA ALA A 84 14.84 -11.71 -3.08
C ALA A 84 13.33 -11.43 -3.02
N ASP A 85 12.65 -11.97 -2.01
CA ASP A 85 11.21 -11.80 -1.83
C ASP A 85 10.83 -10.34 -1.54
N ARG A 86 11.66 -9.63 -0.76
CA ARG A 86 11.45 -8.19 -0.49
C ARG A 86 11.69 -7.31 -1.70
N ILE A 87 12.73 -7.58 -2.48
CA ILE A 87 12.96 -6.88 -3.75
C ILE A 87 11.75 -7.07 -4.66
N GLN A 88 11.24 -8.30 -4.77
CA GLN A 88 10.05 -8.56 -5.58
C GLN A 88 8.82 -7.81 -5.03
N LEU A 89 8.58 -7.85 -3.73
CA LEU A 89 7.47 -7.14 -3.07
C LEU A 89 7.49 -5.65 -3.41
N TRP A 90 8.63 -4.98 -3.20
CA TRP A 90 8.75 -3.55 -3.45
C TRP A 90 8.67 -3.22 -4.94
N ASN A 91 9.24 -4.05 -5.80
CA ASN A 91 9.07 -3.89 -7.24
C ASN A 91 7.60 -4.00 -7.63
N ASP A 92 6.89 -5.04 -7.24
CA ASP A 92 5.48 -5.22 -7.60
C ASP A 92 4.63 -4.06 -7.07
N PHE A 93 4.89 -3.59 -5.84
CA PHE A 93 4.26 -2.41 -5.27
C PHE A 93 4.52 -1.14 -6.11
N ASN A 94 5.78 -0.83 -6.41
CA ASN A 94 6.17 0.36 -7.16
C ASN A 94 5.60 0.32 -8.59
N HIS A 95 5.63 -0.84 -9.25
CA HIS A 95 5.10 -0.98 -10.60
C HIS A 95 3.57 -0.91 -10.66
N ALA A 96 2.85 -1.25 -9.59
CA ALA A 96 1.41 -1.03 -9.52
C ALA A 96 1.07 0.47 -9.54
N TRP A 97 1.80 1.28 -8.77
CA TRP A 97 1.66 2.74 -8.77
C TRP A 97 2.05 3.37 -10.11
N LEU A 98 3.24 3.05 -10.62
CA LEU A 98 3.71 3.58 -11.91
C LEU A 98 2.81 3.13 -13.07
N GLY A 99 2.36 1.87 -13.05
CA GLY A 99 1.45 1.33 -14.06
C GLY A 99 0.09 2.03 -14.06
N LEU A 100 -0.45 2.37 -12.89
CA LEU A 100 -1.69 3.14 -12.79
C LEU A 100 -1.54 4.53 -13.39
N GLY A 101 -0.50 5.26 -12.99
CA GLY A 101 -0.22 6.62 -13.49
C GLY A 101 0.05 6.64 -14.99
N GLN A 102 0.92 5.76 -15.49
CA GLN A 102 1.22 5.68 -16.92
C GLN A 102 -0.03 5.34 -17.73
N ARG A 103 -0.86 4.42 -17.24
CA ARG A 103 -2.10 4.05 -17.93
C ARG A 103 -3.12 5.19 -17.96
N GLN A 104 -3.19 5.99 -16.89
CA GLN A 104 -4.00 7.21 -16.84
C GLN A 104 -3.54 8.21 -17.92
N ILE A 105 -2.24 8.47 -18.01
CA ILE A 105 -1.62 9.34 -19.03
C ILE A 105 -1.96 8.84 -20.45
N ASP A 106 -1.76 7.54 -20.71
CA ASP A 106 -2.04 6.95 -22.01
C ASP A 106 -3.51 7.15 -22.43
N LEU A 107 -4.45 6.96 -21.50
CA LEU A 107 -5.88 7.12 -21.78
C LEU A 107 -6.27 8.59 -22.00
N MET A 108 -5.69 9.53 -21.23
CA MET A 108 -5.97 10.97 -21.36
C MET A 108 -5.37 11.58 -22.64
N THR A 109 -4.20 11.09 -23.06
CA THR A 109 -3.51 11.57 -24.27
C THR A 109 -3.96 10.86 -25.54
N SER A 110 -4.68 9.74 -25.40
CA SER A 110 -5.23 9.03 -26.55
C SER A 110 -6.28 9.86 -27.29
N SER A 111 -6.20 9.91 -28.62
CA SER A 111 -7.22 10.59 -29.45
C SER A 111 -8.53 9.81 -29.58
N HIS A 112 -8.60 8.61 -28.98
CA HIS A 112 -9.78 7.76 -29.02
C HIS A 112 -10.67 8.03 -27.81
N GLN A 113 -11.98 8.02 -28.01
CA GLN A 113 -12.91 8.04 -26.88
C GLN A 113 -12.74 6.79 -26.03
N LEU A 114 -12.83 6.96 -24.71
CA LEU A 114 -12.79 5.86 -23.76
C LEU A 114 -13.90 4.85 -24.08
N SER A 115 -13.55 3.56 -24.04
CA SER A 115 -14.54 2.50 -24.05
C SER A 115 -15.45 2.60 -22.82
N ARG A 116 -16.68 2.10 -22.94
CA ARG A 116 -17.64 2.02 -21.81
C ARG A 116 -17.09 1.26 -20.59
N THR A 117 -16.13 0.38 -20.81
CA THR A 117 -15.48 -0.41 -19.75
C THR A 117 -14.29 0.31 -19.10
N GLN A 118 -13.81 1.39 -19.70
CA GLN A 118 -12.67 2.15 -19.20
C GLN A 118 -13.16 3.29 -18.31
N SER A 119 -12.38 3.59 -17.27
CA SER A 119 -12.60 4.68 -16.34
C SER A 119 -11.28 5.35 -16.04
N LEU A 120 -11.30 6.68 -15.91
CA LEU A 120 -10.17 7.47 -15.45
C LEU A 120 -10.27 7.68 -13.94
N VAL A 121 -9.12 7.79 -13.28
CA VAL A 121 -9.05 8.25 -11.90
C VAL A 121 -9.34 9.75 -11.88
N SER A 122 -10.30 10.19 -11.08
CA SER A 122 -10.62 11.62 -10.97
C SER A 122 -9.43 12.44 -10.45
N LYS A 123 -9.30 13.70 -10.90
CA LYS A 123 -8.26 14.64 -10.42
C LYS A 123 -8.21 14.73 -8.88
N ALA A 124 -9.37 14.74 -8.22
CA ALA A 124 -9.46 14.79 -6.76
C ALA A 124 -8.90 13.51 -6.11
N MET A 125 -9.16 12.34 -6.69
CA MET A 125 -8.62 11.08 -6.20
C MET A 125 -7.10 10.99 -6.43
N ILE A 126 -6.58 11.44 -7.57
CA ILE A 126 -5.11 11.51 -7.82
C ILE A 126 -4.42 12.37 -6.76
N LYS A 127 -4.95 13.57 -6.46
CA LYS A 127 -4.42 14.44 -5.39
C LYS A 127 -4.45 13.75 -4.02
N LYS A 128 -5.56 13.06 -3.70
CA LYS A 128 -5.68 12.31 -2.46
C LYS A 128 -4.63 11.19 -2.37
N MET A 129 -4.42 10.45 -3.46
CA MET A 129 -3.46 9.36 -3.52
C MET A 129 -2.04 9.85 -3.30
N GLY A 130 -1.62 10.93 -3.97
CA GLY A 130 -0.29 11.53 -3.77
C GLY A 130 -0.07 11.98 -2.32
N ASN A 131 -1.04 12.71 -1.74
CA ASN A 131 -0.94 13.18 -0.36
C ASN A 131 -0.87 12.03 0.66
N GLU A 132 -1.65 10.96 0.47
CA GLU A 132 -1.60 9.80 1.35
C GLU A 132 -0.31 9.00 1.17
N LEU A 133 0.22 8.91 -0.05
CA LEU A 133 1.51 8.24 -0.30
C LEU A 133 2.63 8.92 0.48
N ILE A 134 2.80 10.23 0.32
CA ILE A 134 3.80 11.04 1.04
C ILE A 134 3.64 10.85 2.55
N ARG A 135 2.42 11.00 3.08
CA ARG A 135 2.13 10.83 4.51
C ARG A 135 2.52 9.44 5.03
N LEU A 136 2.33 8.40 4.22
CA LEU A 136 2.69 7.03 4.60
C LEU A 136 4.21 6.78 4.48
N CYS A 137 4.86 7.33 3.46
CA CYS A 137 6.31 7.30 3.29
C CYS A 137 7.04 7.97 4.45
N ASP A 138 6.59 9.17 4.89
CA ASP A 138 7.09 9.85 6.09
C ASP A 138 7.09 8.93 7.32
N GLY A 139 6.06 8.08 7.45
CA GLY A 139 5.92 7.13 8.56
C GLY A 139 6.95 6.01 8.56
N ILE A 140 7.51 5.67 7.40
CA ILE A 140 8.46 4.57 7.22
C ILE A 140 9.88 5.05 6.87
N GLU A 141 10.09 6.35 6.63
CA GLU A 141 11.38 6.95 6.26
C GLU A 141 12.51 6.54 7.20
N ARG A 142 12.23 6.51 8.52
CA ARG A 142 13.18 6.09 9.56
C ARG A 142 13.72 4.65 9.39
N HIS A 143 13.07 3.84 8.57
CA HIS A 143 13.47 2.46 8.26
C HIS A 143 14.31 2.37 6.98
N GLY A 144 14.58 3.48 6.28
CA GLY A 144 15.33 3.49 5.03
C GLY A 144 14.58 2.89 3.85
N LEU A 145 13.24 2.93 3.89
CA LEU A 145 12.35 2.33 2.89
C LEU A 145 11.78 3.35 1.89
N VAL A 146 12.38 4.53 1.79
CA VAL A 146 11.98 5.61 0.87
C VAL A 146 13.17 5.95 -0.01
N ASP A 147 12.92 6.01 -1.33
CA ASP A 147 13.90 6.26 -2.40
C ASP A 147 15.16 5.39 -2.31
N TYR A 148 14.94 4.18 -1.85
CA TYR A 148 15.95 3.15 -1.69
C TYR A 148 15.60 1.94 -2.56
N GLN A 149 16.62 1.20 -2.99
CA GLN A 149 16.44 0.02 -3.85
C GLN A 149 15.52 -1.05 -3.23
N TYR A 150 15.38 -1.03 -1.90
CA TYR A 150 14.56 -1.95 -1.11
C TYR A 150 13.34 -1.25 -0.50
N GLY A 151 12.80 -0.23 -1.16
CA GLY A 151 11.70 0.56 -0.66
C GLY A 151 10.85 1.17 -1.76
N ILE A 152 10.08 2.19 -1.37
CA ILE A 152 9.17 2.92 -2.23
C ILE A 152 9.97 3.85 -3.14
N TRP A 153 9.60 3.91 -4.42
CA TRP A 153 10.12 4.89 -5.37
C TRP A 153 9.28 6.16 -5.32
N GLU A 154 9.30 6.86 -4.18
CA GLU A 154 8.40 7.98 -3.88
C GLU A 154 8.55 9.09 -4.93
N ASP A 155 9.78 9.47 -5.27
CA ASP A 155 10.04 10.50 -6.29
C ASP A 155 9.41 10.15 -7.63
N GLN A 156 9.57 8.90 -8.09
CA GLN A 156 9.06 8.45 -9.39
C GLN A 156 7.54 8.33 -9.38
N ILE A 157 6.96 7.84 -8.29
CA ILE A 157 5.51 7.72 -8.16
C ILE A 157 4.87 9.11 -8.07
N THR A 158 5.47 10.02 -7.31
CA THR A 158 4.96 11.39 -7.20
C THR A 158 5.03 12.10 -8.55
N ALA A 159 6.15 11.98 -9.27
CA ALA A 159 6.31 12.55 -10.60
C ALA A 159 5.22 12.08 -11.59
N VAL A 160 4.92 10.77 -11.66
CA VAL A 160 3.88 10.29 -12.59
C VAL A 160 2.46 10.74 -12.18
N LEU A 161 2.20 10.94 -10.88
CA LEU A 161 0.92 11.50 -10.41
C LEU A 161 0.82 12.99 -10.74
N GLU A 162 1.92 13.74 -10.63
CA GLU A 162 2.00 15.15 -11.05
C GLU A 162 1.75 15.29 -12.56
N ASP A 163 2.37 14.46 -13.39
CA ASP A 163 2.11 14.42 -14.83
C ASP A 163 0.62 14.20 -15.15
N CYS A 164 -0.07 13.35 -14.39
CA CYS A 164 -1.52 13.17 -14.54
C CYS A 164 -2.32 14.43 -14.17
N LEU A 165 -1.91 15.16 -13.13
CA LEU A 165 -2.57 16.38 -12.71
C LEU A 165 -2.38 17.51 -13.72
N ASP A 166 -1.18 17.64 -14.27
CA ASP A 166 -0.85 18.62 -15.32
C ASP A 166 -1.74 18.42 -16.56
N LEU A 167 -2.01 17.16 -16.96
CA LEU A 167 -2.94 16.86 -18.04
C LEU A 167 -4.38 17.30 -17.74
N TYR A 168 -4.82 17.18 -16.49
CA TYR A 168 -6.13 17.67 -16.09
C TYR A 168 -6.18 19.20 -16.16
N ASP A 169 -5.19 19.89 -15.59
CA ASP A 169 -5.09 21.35 -15.63
C ASP A 169 -5.09 21.86 -17.08
N ALA A 170 -4.30 21.27 -17.97
CA ALA A 170 -4.27 21.62 -19.39
C ALA A 170 -5.62 21.42 -20.10
N SER A 171 -6.38 20.37 -19.74
CA SER A 171 -7.70 20.10 -20.32
C SER A 171 -8.77 21.13 -19.88
N GLU A 172 -8.64 21.65 -18.66
CA GLU A 172 -9.55 22.67 -18.10
C GLU A 172 -9.28 24.04 -18.74
N GLU A 173 -8.01 24.43 -18.89
CA GLU A 173 -7.61 25.70 -19.54
C GLU A 173 -8.02 25.78 -21.02
N GLY A 174 -7.91 24.66 -21.75
CA GLY A 174 -8.36 24.57 -23.14
C GLY A 174 -9.88 24.66 -23.30
N SER A 175 -10.63 24.27 -22.27
CA SER A 175 -12.11 24.31 -22.27
C SER A 175 -12.65 25.71 -21.99
N ASP A 176 -11.98 26.49 -21.14
CA ASP A 176 -12.39 27.86 -20.79
C ASP A 176 -12.11 28.87 -21.92
N SER A 177 -11.05 28.62 -22.69
CA SER A 177 -10.65 29.46 -23.84
C SER A 177 -11.57 29.37 -25.06
N GLY A 178 -12.47 28.37 -25.11
CA GLY A 178 -13.39 28.13 -26.24
C GLY A 178 -14.78 28.78 -26.10
N ASN A 179 -15.03 29.48 -24.99
CA ASN A 179 -16.37 30.00 -24.63
C ASN A 179 -16.46 31.54 -24.60
N GLN A 180 -15.51 32.25 -25.22
CA GLN A 180 -15.53 33.72 -25.39
C GLN A 180 -15.77 34.16 -26.84
#